data_AF-A0A0K0D230-F1
#
_entry.id   AF-A0A0K0D230-F1
#
_cell.length_a   1.000
_cell.length_b   1.000
_cell.length_c   1.000
_cell.angle_alpha   90.00
_cell.angle_beta   90.00
_cell.angle_gamma   90.00
#
_symmetry.space_group_name_H-M   'P 1'
#
loop_
_entity.id
_entity.type
_entity.pdbx_description
1 polymer ?
#
loop_
_entity_poly.entity_id
_entity_poly.type
_entity_poly.pdbx_seq_one_letter_code
_entity_poly.pdbx_strand_id
1 'polypeptide(L)'
;MEPNILRRPKLPEHPQRILFIRTAPGSIDYRNFIRATWKSKIESLAPVVFVCALGADVTLEATKHDDILQFDFIDSYHNLSLKMIAIYSFVMKETPSVEDIIVTNDDTIVNVTALAWLFTIERTGPWTLGKVSRGYPRLFMSWLPWHVPGEMYSNLCYPRFTQGSSFILSRKAAQVLLENFCRTPYVHLDDVMMGIVASCTRLQQLHHSGFDKHILEDFVVYHYQYTRHSAQQLRQLWSSIPA
;
A
#
# COMPACT_ATOMS: atom_id res chain seq x y z
N MET A 1 -7.21 19.27 -4.01
CA MET A 1 -8.63 18.91 -3.84
C MET A 1 -8.66 17.44 -3.47
N GLU A 2 -9.30 17.11 -2.36
CA GLU A 2 -9.36 15.73 -1.89
C GLU A 2 -10.47 14.98 -2.65
N PRO A 3 -10.23 13.76 -3.13
CA PRO A 3 -11.24 13.02 -3.88
C PRO A 3 -12.42 12.62 -2.98
N ASN A 4 -13.64 12.67 -3.50
CA ASN A 4 -14.82 12.14 -2.82
C ASN A 4 -14.79 10.61 -2.80
N ILE A 5 -15.46 10.04 -1.80
CA ILE A 5 -15.65 8.60 -1.65
C ILE A 5 -16.96 8.19 -2.31
N LEU A 6 -16.89 7.32 -3.31
CA LEU A 6 -18.02 6.74 -4.02
C LEU A 6 -18.62 5.52 -3.32
N ARG A 7 -17.77 4.74 -2.63
CA ARG A 7 -18.15 3.51 -1.91
C ARG A 7 -17.32 3.36 -0.66
N ARG A 8 -17.98 3.00 0.43
CA ARG A 8 -17.35 2.73 1.73
C ARG A 8 -17.43 1.24 2.02
N PRO A 9 -16.35 0.62 2.54
CA PRO A 9 -16.42 -0.73 3.05
C PRO A 9 -17.19 -0.74 4.38
N LYS A 10 -17.71 -1.91 4.75
CA LYS A 10 -18.20 -2.15 6.11
C LYS A 10 -17.02 -2.49 7.01
N LEU A 11 -16.83 -1.69 8.05
CA LEU A 11 -15.77 -1.87 9.03
C LEU A 11 -16.36 -2.21 10.41
N PRO A 12 -15.58 -2.88 11.29
CA PRO A 12 -15.89 -2.94 12.71
C PRO A 12 -16.01 -1.53 13.32
N GLU A 13 -16.60 -1.42 14.51
CA GLU A 13 -16.86 -0.12 15.14
C GLU A 13 -15.58 0.61 15.57
N HIS A 14 -14.58 -0.12 16.09
CA HIS A 14 -13.34 0.46 16.60
C HIS A 14 -12.08 -0.32 16.18
N PRO A 15 -11.80 -0.48 14.87
CA PRO A 15 -10.62 -1.19 14.41
C PRO A 15 -9.36 -0.42 14.85
N GLN A 16 -8.41 -1.13 15.45
CA GLN A 16 -7.09 -0.57 15.78
C GLN A 16 -6.16 -0.55 14.56
N ARG A 17 -6.45 -1.40 13.57
CA ARG A 17 -5.65 -1.61 12.36
C ARG A 17 -6.55 -1.78 11.16
N ILE A 18 -6.09 -1.40 9.97
CA ILE A 18 -6.74 -1.73 8.69
C ILE A 18 -5.67 -2.11 7.68
N LEU A 19 -5.91 -3.18 6.93
CA LEU A 19 -5.08 -3.58 5.80
C LEU A 19 -5.75 -3.15 4.49
N PHE A 20 -5.14 -2.16 3.83
CA PHE A 20 -5.57 -1.65 2.53
C PHE A 20 -4.82 -2.37 1.41
N ILE A 21 -5.59 -2.94 0.49
CA ILE A 21 -5.07 -3.58 -0.71
C ILE A 21 -5.32 -2.66 -1.89
N ARG A 22 -4.26 -2.10 -2.44
CA ARG A 22 -4.34 -1.26 -3.63
C ARG A 22 -4.56 -2.17 -4.83
N THR A 23 -5.64 -1.95 -5.54
CA THR A 23 -6.06 -2.75 -6.68
C THR A 23 -6.60 -1.86 -7.79
N ALA A 24 -6.46 -2.30 -9.04
CA ALA A 24 -7.15 -1.66 -10.16
C ALA A 24 -8.62 -2.08 -10.16
N PRO A 25 -9.57 -1.23 -10.56
CA PRO A 25 -11.00 -1.57 -10.54
C PRO A 25 -11.31 -2.81 -11.39
N GLY A 26 -10.58 -3.05 -12.49
CA GLY A 26 -10.71 -4.25 -13.33
C GLY A 26 -10.08 -5.53 -12.77
N SER A 27 -9.27 -5.49 -11.71
CA SER A 27 -8.52 -6.64 -11.15
C SER A 27 -9.35 -7.52 -10.20
N ILE A 28 -10.55 -7.91 -10.64
CA ILE A 28 -11.48 -8.74 -9.84
C ILE A 28 -10.92 -10.14 -9.53
N ASP A 29 -10.11 -10.69 -10.42
CA ASP A 29 -9.44 -11.98 -10.28
C ASP A 29 -8.44 -11.99 -9.10
N TYR A 30 -7.66 -10.92 -8.95
CA TYR A 30 -6.75 -10.72 -7.81
C TYR A 30 -7.52 -10.56 -6.49
N ARG A 31 -8.57 -9.73 -6.47
CA ARG A 31 -9.43 -9.59 -5.28
C ARG A 31 -10.05 -10.92 -4.88
N ASN A 32 -10.55 -11.69 -5.85
CA ASN A 32 -11.11 -13.02 -5.61
C ASN A 32 -10.07 -14.02 -5.12
N PHE A 33 -8.84 -13.97 -5.64
CA PHE A 33 -7.73 -14.77 -5.12
C PHE A 33 -7.49 -14.45 -3.64
N ILE A 34 -7.36 -13.18 -3.28
CA ILE A 34 -7.08 -12.76 -1.90
C ILE A 34 -8.22 -13.19 -0.96
N ARG A 35 -9.48 -12.92 -1.35
CA ARG A 35 -10.67 -13.37 -0.60
C ARG A 35 -10.70 -14.88 -0.37
N ALA A 36 -10.30 -15.67 -1.37
CA ALA A 36 -10.31 -17.13 -1.32
C ALA A 36 -9.08 -17.75 -0.62
N THR A 37 -8.10 -16.94 -0.22
CA THR A 37 -6.84 -17.45 0.34
C THR A 37 -6.53 -16.83 1.70
N TRP A 38 -5.62 -15.86 1.76
CA TRP A 38 -5.07 -15.38 3.02
C TRP A 38 -5.92 -14.31 3.71
N LYS A 39 -6.91 -13.71 3.02
CA LYS A 39 -7.78 -12.66 3.60
C LYS A 39 -8.42 -13.11 4.91
N SER A 40 -9.08 -14.26 4.91
CA SER A 40 -9.82 -14.78 6.07
C SER A 40 -8.92 -15.02 7.29
N LYS A 41 -7.64 -15.34 7.05
CA LYS A 41 -6.64 -15.50 8.12
C LYS A 41 -6.25 -14.16 8.75
N ILE A 42 -6.35 -13.04 8.02
CA ILE A 42 -5.96 -11.70 8.48
C ILE A 42 -7.11 -10.92 9.13
N GLU A 43 -8.36 -11.17 8.75
CA GLU A 43 -9.52 -10.38 9.22
C GLU A 43 -9.66 -10.28 10.74
N SER A 44 -9.16 -11.27 11.51
CA SER A 44 -9.11 -11.20 12.98
C SER A 44 -8.07 -10.22 13.53
N LEU A 45 -7.03 -9.92 12.75
CA LEU A 45 -5.93 -9.02 13.08
C LEU A 45 -6.17 -7.60 12.57
N ALA A 46 -6.68 -7.48 11.35
CA ALA A 46 -7.00 -6.21 10.68
C ALA A 46 -8.07 -6.45 9.60
N PRO A 47 -9.15 -5.65 9.56
CA PRO A 47 -10.08 -5.67 8.43
C PRO A 47 -9.35 -5.42 7.11
N VAL A 48 -9.70 -6.19 6.09
CA VAL A 48 -9.07 -6.11 4.77
C VAL A 48 -9.97 -5.35 3.81
N VAL A 49 -9.46 -4.21 3.31
CA VAL A 49 -10.19 -3.30 2.42
C VAL A 49 -9.49 -3.21 1.07
N PHE A 50 -10.20 -3.49 -0.01
CA PHE A 50 -9.73 -3.24 -1.37
C PHE A 50 -9.94 -1.78 -1.74
N VAL A 51 -8.88 -1.11 -2.19
CA VAL A 51 -8.90 0.31 -2.55
C VAL A 51 -8.68 0.48 -4.05
N CYS A 52 -9.66 1.09 -4.71
CA CYS A 52 -9.61 1.42 -6.13
C CYS A 52 -10.21 2.81 -6.40
N ALA A 53 -10.13 3.25 -7.64
CA ALA A 53 -10.81 4.45 -8.13
C ALA A 53 -11.60 4.15 -9.41
N LEU A 54 -11.88 5.16 -10.23
CA LEU A 54 -12.62 5.00 -11.49
C LEU A 54 -11.81 4.24 -12.54
N GLY A 55 -12.46 3.40 -13.34
CA GLY A 55 -11.84 2.68 -14.45
C GLY A 55 -12.54 1.38 -14.86
N ALA A 56 -13.38 0.82 -13.98
CA ALA A 56 -14.31 -0.26 -14.29
C ALA A 56 -15.50 -0.21 -13.31
N ASP A 57 -16.61 -0.85 -13.66
CA ASP A 57 -17.76 -0.96 -12.76
C ASP A 57 -17.49 -2.04 -11.70
N VAL A 58 -17.41 -1.62 -10.44
CA VAL A 58 -17.25 -2.49 -9.26
C VAL A 58 -18.51 -2.54 -8.41
N THR A 59 -19.64 -2.01 -8.88
CA THR A 59 -20.87 -1.83 -8.07
C THR A 59 -21.42 -3.15 -7.56
N LEU A 60 -21.63 -4.13 -8.45
CA LEU A 60 -22.13 -5.45 -8.05
C LEU A 60 -21.19 -6.17 -7.08
N GLU A 61 -19.89 -6.05 -7.30
CA GLU A 61 -18.88 -6.64 -6.42
C GLU A 61 -18.88 -5.98 -5.04
N ALA A 62 -18.90 -4.64 -5.00
CA ALA A 62 -18.90 -3.87 -3.77
C ALA A 62 -20.14 -4.19 -2.92
N THR A 63 -21.33 -4.24 -3.53
CA THR A 63 -22.58 -4.61 -2.83
C THR A 63 -22.56 -6.05 -2.32
N LYS A 64 -21.84 -6.95 -3.00
CA LYS A 64 -21.77 -8.36 -2.59
C LYS A 64 -20.80 -8.59 -1.43
N HIS A 65 -19.71 -7.84 -1.36
CA HIS A 65 -18.59 -8.14 -0.48
C HIS A 65 -18.35 -7.13 0.64
N ASP A 66 -18.93 -5.92 0.56
CA ASP A 66 -18.79 -4.83 1.54
C ASP A 66 -17.32 -4.49 1.90
N ASP A 67 -16.36 -4.82 1.03
CA ASP A 67 -14.92 -4.71 1.31
C ASP A 67 -14.20 -3.76 0.35
N ILE A 68 -14.94 -2.90 -0.37
CA ILE A 68 -14.39 -1.97 -1.36
C ILE A 68 -14.51 -0.52 -0.88
N LEU A 69 -13.36 0.17 -0.81
CA LEU A 69 -13.25 1.62 -0.72
C LEU A 69 -12.95 2.17 -2.11
N GLN A 70 -13.89 2.94 -2.68
CA GLN A 70 -13.75 3.52 -4.02
C GLN A 70 -13.75 5.04 -3.97
N PHE A 71 -12.77 5.65 -4.63
CA PHE A 71 -12.64 7.11 -4.76
C PHE A 71 -13.01 7.61 -6.17
N ASP A 72 -13.35 8.89 -6.28
CA ASP A 72 -13.85 9.55 -7.49
C ASP A 72 -12.79 10.17 -8.42
N PHE A 73 -11.64 9.51 -8.59
CA PHE A 73 -10.60 9.93 -9.54
C PHE A 73 -10.26 8.80 -10.51
N ILE A 74 -9.59 9.11 -11.63
CA ILE A 74 -9.17 8.09 -12.60
C ILE A 74 -8.05 7.22 -12.01
N ASP A 75 -8.29 5.92 -11.91
CA ASP A 75 -7.28 4.96 -11.47
C ASP A 75 -6.21 4.79 -12.55
N SER A 76 -4.98 5.18 -12.23
CA SER A 76 -3.83 5.07 -13.12
C SER A 76 -2.54 4.99 -12.31
N TYR A 77 -1.47 4.50 -12.96
CA TYR A 77 -0.15 4.41 -12.32
C TYR A 77 0.36 5.78 -11.82
N HIS A 78 0.15 6.84 -12.60
CA HIS A 78 0.53 8.20 -12.19
C HIS A 78 -0.29 8.73 -11.00
N ASN A 79 -1.51 8.21 -10.79
CA ASN A 79 -2.38 8.59 -9.68
C ASN A 79 -2.20 7.73 -8.43
N LEU A 80 -1.19 6.85 -8.36
CA LEU A 80 -0.92 6.06 -7.15
C LEU A 80 -0.66 6.95 -5.92
N SER A 81 0.05 8.06 -6.09
CA SER A 81 0.24 9.05 -5.02
C SER A 81 -1.09 9.60 -4.49
N LEU A 82 -2.03 9.89 -5.40
CA LEU A 82 -3.37 10.36 -5.02
C LEU A 82 -4.14 9.27 -4.27
N LYS A 83 -4.05 8.00 -4.71
CA LYS A 83 -4.62 6.86 -4.00
C LYS A 83 -4.06 6.73 -2.58
N MET A 84 -2.76 6.92 -2.39
CA MET A 84 -2.12 6.90 -1.07
C MET A 84 -2.65 8.00 -0.15
N ILE A 85 -2.68 9.25 -0.64
CA ILE A 85 -3.20 10.38 0.12
C ILE A 85 -4.69 10.23 0.45
N ALA A 86 -5.48 9.67 -0.47
CA ALA A 86 -6.88 9.37 -0.25
C ALA A 86 -7.10 8.32 0.86
N ILE A 87 -6.28 7.27 0.90
CA ILE A 87 -6.28 6.28 2.01
C ILE A 87 -5.97 6.97 3.33
N TYR A 88 -4.92 7.81 3.38
CA TYR A 88 -4.54 8.50 4.61
C TYR A 88 -5.66 9.43 5.10
N SER A 89 -6.28 10.18 4.19
CA SER A 89 -7.37 11.07 4.55
C SER A 89 -8.61 10.32 5.04
N PHE A 90 -8.97 9.19 4.40
CA PHE A 90 -10.03 8.31 4.89
C PHE A 90 -9.76 7.85 6.33
N VAL A 91 -8.53 7.42 6.63
CA VAL A 91 -8.17 7.00 7.99
C VAL A 91 -8.22 8.16 8.99
N MET A 92 -7.78 9.36 8.57
CA MET A 92 -7.84 10.54 9.45
C MET A 92 -9.28 10.92 9.79
N LYS A 93 -10.20 10.81 8.84
CA LYS A 93 -11.57 11.33 8.97
C LYS A 93 -12.61 10.33 9.44
N GLU A 94 -12.55 9.10 8.96
CA GLU A 94 -13.63 8.13 9.13
C GLU A 94 -13.26 6.99 10.10
N THR A 95 -11.98 6.77 10.43
CA THR A 95 -11.54 5.69 11.33
C THR A 95 -10.59 6.20 12.43
N PRO A 96 -11.08 7.00 13.40
CA PRO A 96 -10.25 7.64 14.42
C PRO A 96 -9.53 6.66 15.36
N SER A 97 -10.02 5.41 15.47
CA SER A 97 -9.41 4.37 16.31
C SER A 97 -8.21 3.67 15.68
N VAL A 98 -7.95 3.87 14.38
CA VAL A 98 -6.89 3.17 13.66
C VAL A 98 -5.54 3.82 13.94
N GLU A 99 -4.65 3.03 14.55
CA GLU A 99 -3.27 3.43 14.87
C GLU A 99 -2.24 2.83 13.91
N ASP A 100 -2.48 1.60 13.41
CA ASP A 100 -1.61 0.96 12.40
C ASP A 100 -2.33 0.85 11.05
N ILE A 101 -1.74 1.43 10.01
CA ILE A 101 -2.23 1.34 8.64
C ILE A 101 -1.31 0.37 7.90
N ILE A 102 -1.85 -0.70 7.34
CA ILE A 102 -1.10 -1.63 6.50
C ILE A 102 -1.51 -1.37 5.06
N VAL A 103 -0.54 -1.28 4.16
CA VAL A 103 -0.78 -1.10 2.73
C VAL A 103 -0.03 -2.18 1.96
N THR A 104 -0.69 -2.83 1.03
CA THR A 104 -0.10 -3.80 0.11
C THR A 104 -0.75 -3.71 -1.27
N ASN A 105 -0.17 -4.36 -2.27
CA ASN A 105 -0.75 -4.51 -3.59
C ASN A 105 -1.58 -5.79 -3.72
N ASP A 106 -2.42 -5.85 -4.75
CA ASP A 106 -3.27 -7.00 -5.04
C ASP A 106 -2.53 -8.23 -5.60
N ASP A 107 -1.26 -8.08 -5.97
CA ASP A 107 -0.36 -9.12 -6.47
C ASP A 107 0.60 -9.66 -5.39
N THR A 108 0.16 -9.62 -4.13
CA THR A 108 0.97 -10.03 -2.96
C THR A 108 0.37 -11.21 -2.20
N ILE A 109 1.21 -11.87 -1.40
CA ILE A 109 0.78 -12.84 -0.37
C ILE A 109 1.27 -12.34 0.98
N VAL A 110 0.37 -12.25 1.95
CA VAL A 110 0.71 -11.79 3.30
C VAL A 110 0.82 -12.97 4.26
N ASN A 111 1.93 -13.07 4.96
CA ASN A 111 2.13 -14.03 6.03
C ASN A 111 1.55 -13.46 7.33
N VAL A 112 0.39 -13.99 7.74
CA VAL A 112 -0.35 -13.50 8.91
C VAL A 112 0.45 -13.64 10.20
N THR A 113 1.14 -14.76 10.39
CA THR A 113 1.92 -15.02 11.60
C THR A 113 3.08 -14.04 11.73
N ALA A 114 3.83 -13.83 10.63
CA ALA A 114 4.93 -12.87 10.61
C ALA A 114 4.41 -11.43 10.80
N LEU A 115 3.28 -11.07 10.18
CA LEU A 115 2.65 -9.77 10.34
C LEU A 115 2.19 -9.54 11.80
N ALA A 116 1.54 -10.54 12.42
CA ALA A 116 1.10 -10.47 13.81
C ALA A 116 2.27 -10.25 14.77
N TRP A 117 3.41 -10.92 14.52
CA TRP A 117 4.62 -10.75 15.33
C TRP A 117 5.13 -9.29 15.31
N LEU A 118 5.06 -8.60 14.16
CA LEU A 118 5.49 -7.20 14.06
C LEU A 118 4.69 -6.25 14.94
N PHE A 119 3.41 -6.58 15.22
CA PHE A 119 2.55 -5.79 16.09
C PHE A 119 2.81 -6.03 17.59
N THR A 120 3.62 -7.01 17.96
CA THR A 120 4.07 -7.19 19.35
C THR A 120 5.23 -6.26 19.71
N ILE A 121 5.86 -5.64 18.71
CA ILE A 121 6.98 -4.72 18.88
C ILE A 121 6.44 -3.29 19.00
N GLU A 122 6.60 -2.70 20.19
CA GLU A 122 6.23 -1.31 20.43
C GLU A 122 7.10 -0.34 19.63
N ARG A 123 6.46 0.67 19.05
CA ARG A 123 7.11 1.75 18.30
C ARG A 123 6.49 3.08 18.68
N THR A 124 7.31 4.07 18.96
CA THR A 124 6.86 5.39 19.39
C THR A 124 7.02 6.43 18.28
N GLY A 125 6.12 7.40 18.25
CA GLY A 125 6.17 8.51 17.28
C GLY A 125 5.69 8.15 15.87
N PRO A 126 5.95 9.03 14.89
CA PRO A 126 5.60 8.80 13.50
C PRO A 126 6.65 7.89 12.83
N TRP A 127 6.22 6.75 12.31
CA TRP A 127 7.10 5.77 11.68
C TRP A 127 6.42 5.06 10.50
N THR A 128 7.24 4.64 9.53
CA THR A 128 6.91 3.65 8.51
C THR A 128 7.80 2.42 8.70
N LEU A 129 7.30 1.24 8.35
CA LEU A 129 8.00 -0.04 8.42
C LEU A 129 7.79 -0.78 7.10
N GLY A 130 8.88 -1.15 6.45
CA GLY A 130 8.82 -1.91 5.20
C GLY A 130 10.20 -2.09 4.59
N LYS A 131 10.25 -2.42 3.29
CA LYS A 131 11.52 -2.51 2.57
C LYS A 131 12.03 -1.10 2.25
N VAL A 132 12.99 -0.61 3.02
CA VAL A 132 13.59 0.72 2.79
C VAL A 132 14.73 0.63 1.77
N SER A 133 14.58 1.34 0.65
CA SER A 133 15.62 1.56 -0.37
C SER A 133 16.46 2.79 -0.02
N ARG A 134 17.75 2.75 -0.37
CA ARG A 134 18.72 3.83 -0.08
C ARG A 134 19.59 4.09 -1.31
N GLY A 135 19.72 5.36 -1.71
CA GLY A 135 20.57 5.76 -2.83
C GLY A 135 20.12 5.21 -4.18
N TYR A 136 18.81 4.94 -4.34
CA TYR A 136 18.28 4.39 -5.58
C TYR A 136 18.42 5.44 -6.71
N PRO A 137 19.00 5.08 -7.86
CA PRO A 137 19.21 6.03 -8.94
C PRO A 137 17.91 6.39 -9.64
N ARG A 138 17.78 7.65 -10.06
CA ARG A 138 16.75 8.06 -11.02
C ARG A 138 17.06 7.38 -12.35
N LEU A 139 16.09 6.67 -12.90
CA LEU A 139 16.25 6.03 -14.20
C LEU A 139 16.29 7.11 -15.29
N PHE A 140 17.23 6.99 -16.23
CA PHE A 140 17.43 7.97 -17.31
C PHE A 140 16.73 7.60 -18.61
N MET A 141 16.42 6.32 -18.80
CA MET A 141 15.81 5.81 -20.03
C MET A 141 14.30 6.02 -19.99
N SER A 142 13.78 6.88 -20.87
CA SER A 142 12.38 7.33 -20.86
C SER A 142 11.34 6.24 -21.11
N TRP A 143 11.74 5.10 -21.70
CA TRP A 143 10.86 3.96 -21.94
C TRP A 143 10.71 3.03 -20.73
N LEU A 144 11.47 3.25 -19.65
CA LEU A 144 11.31 2.47 -18.42
C LEU A 144 10.06 2.95 -17.66
N PRO A 145 9.24 2.03 -17.11
CA PRO A 145 7.99 2.38 -16.43
C PRO A 145 8.19 3.28 -15.20
N TRP A 146 9.39 3.30 -14.63
CA TRP A 146 9.74 4.09 -13.44
C TRP A 146 10.67 5.27 -13.76
N HIS A 147 10.74 5.68 -15.02
CA HIS A 147 11.51 6.85 -15.42
C HIS A 147 10.89 8.14 -14.87
N VAL A 148 11.68 8.91 -14.12
CA VAL A 148 11.33 10.26 -13.68
C VAL A 148 12.16 11.27 -14.48
N PRO A 149 11.55 12.23 -15.19
CA PRO A 149 12.27 13.29 -15.89
C PRO A 149 13.08 14.18 -14.92
N GLY A 150 14.21 14.72 -15.38
CA GLY A 150 15.05 15.59 -14.57
C GLY A 150 14.37 16.92 -14.20
N GLU A 151 13.43 17.36 -15.04
CA GLU A 151 12.58 18.53 -14.83
C GLU A 151 11.61 18.33 -13.66
N MET A 152 11.20 17.07 -13.41
CA MET A 152 10.34 16.70 -12.28
C MET A 152 11.17 16.48 -11.00
N TYR A 153 12.36 15.87 -11.13
CA TYR A 153 13.26 15.64 -10.01
C TYR A 153 14.73 15.76 -10.45
N SER A 154 15.38 16.83 -10.01
CA SER A 154 16.71 17.22 -10.49
C SER A 154 17.84 16.35 -9.96
N ASN A 155 17.70 15.75 -8.78
CA ASN A 155 18.76 14.93 -8.21
C ASN A 155 18.90 13.60 -8.95
N LEU A 156 20.12 13.08 -9.02
CA LEU A 156 20.42 11.80 -9.68
C LEU A 156 20.00 10.58 -8.85
N CYS A 157 19.86 10.74 -7.54
CA CYS A 157 19.41 9.70 -6.63
C CYS A 157 18.24 10.20 -5.78
N TYR A 158 17.33 9.29 -5.46
CA TYR A 158 16.26 9.56 -4.50
C TYR A 158 16.78 9.52 -3.06
N PRO A 159 16.19 10.27 -2.12
CA PRO A 159 16.39 10.01 -0.70
C PRO A 159 15.93 8.60 -0.35
N ARG A 160 16.17 8.16 0.89
CA ARG A 160 15.64 6.86 1.33
C ARG A 160 14.10 6.89 1.26
N PHE A 161 13.52 5.80 0.78
CA PHE A 161 12.07 5.62 0.69
C PHE A 161 11.69 4.19 1.06
N THR A 162 10.48 4.00 1.58
CA THR A 162 9.90 2.67 1.80
C THR A 162 9.23 2.25 0.50
N GLN A 163 9.62 1.11 -0.07
CA GLN A 163 9.12 0.65 -1.36
C GLN A 163 7.60 0.45 -1.37
N GLY A 164 6.98 0.75 -2.51
CA GLY A 164 5.52 0.81 -2.64
C GLY A 164 4.79 -0.54 -2.62
N SER A 165 5.48 -1.68 -2.69
CA SER A 165 4.81 -2.99 -2.75
C SER A 165 4.05 -3.33 -1.48
N SER A 166 4.63 -3.03 -0.32
CA SER A 166 4.00 -3.25 0.99
C SER A 166 4.72 -2.54 2.13
N PHE A 167 3.96 -2.03 3.08
CA PHE A 167 4.46 -1.38 4.29
C PHE A 167 3.39 -1.23 5.36
N ILE A 168 3.83 -0.92 6.58
CA ILE A 168 3.01 -0.47 7.69
C ILE A 168 3.40 0.96 8.02
N LEU A 169 2.44 1.80 8.40
CA LEU A 169 2.73 3.12 8.94
C LEU A 169 1.80 3.45 10.10
N SER A 170 2.32 4.20 11.07
CA SER A 170 1.48 4.70 12.15
C SER A 170 0.52 5.79 11.67
N ARG A 171 -0.58 5.99 12.38
CA ARG A 171 -1.52 7.10 12.17
C ARG A 171 -0.81 8.44 12.09
N LYS A 172 0.14 8.68 12.99
CA LYS A 172 0.97 9.90 13.03
C LYS A 172 1.85 10.06 11.79
N ALA A 173 2.37 8.96 11.24
CA ALA A 173 3.12 9.00 9.98
C ALA A 173 2.22 9.38 8.80
N ALA A 174 1.02 8.79 8.71
CA ALA A 174 0.05 9.14 7.68
C ALA A 174 -0.37 10.62 7.75
N GLN A 175 -0.56 11.15 8.95
CA GLN A 175 -0.84 12.57 9.17
C GLN A 175 0.31 13.46 8.67
N VAL A 176 1.56 13.15 9.03
CA VAL A 176 2.74 13.89 8.57
C VAL A 176 2.84 13.89 7.03
N LEU A 177 2.60 12.74 6.39
CA LEU A 177 2.62 12.62 4.94
C LEU A 177 1.50 13.46 4.30
N LEU A 178 0.27 13.35 4.82
CA LEU A 178 -0.90 14.08 4.34
C LEU A 178 -0.71 15.61 4.40
N GLU A 179 -0.24 16.14 5.53
CA GLU A 179 -0.07 17.57 5.76
C GLU A 179 1.04 18.21 4.90
N ASN A 180 2.03 17.41 4.48
CA ASN A 180 3.20 17.91 3.76
C ASN A 180 3.22 17.55 2.27
N PHE A 181 2.34 16.65 1.81
CA PHE A 181 2.28 16.22 0.42
C PHE A 181 2.17 17.38 -0.57
N CYS A 182 1.21 18.29 -0.38
CA CYS A 182 1.01 19.45 -1.27
C CYS A 182 2.09 20.54 -1.13
N ARG A 183 2.97 20.45 -0.14
CA ARG A 183 4.08 21.40 0.08
C ARG A 183 5.38 20.93 -0.56
N THR A 184 5.41 19.71 -1.07
CA THR A 184 6.59 19.10 -1.70
C THR A 184 6.39 19.07 -3.22
N PRO A 185 7.42 19.42 -4.02
CA PRO A 185 7.37 19.25 -5.46
C PRO A 185 7.00 17.81 -5.84
N TYR A 186 6.02 17.68 -6.73
CA TYR A 186 5.43 16.39 -7.06
C TYR A 186 6.37 15.50 -7.89
N VAL A 187 6.47 14.23 -7.48
CA VAL A 187 7.08 13.14 -8.25
C VAL A 187 6.02 12.07 -8.47
N HIS A 188 5.91 11.53 -9.69
CA HIS A 188 4.79 10.65 -10.03
C HIS A 188 4.90 9.23 -9.44
N LEU A 189 6.08 8.81 -9.01
CA LEU A 189 6.28 7.56 -8.27
C LEU A 189 5.84 7.78 -6.82
N ASP A 190 4.85 7.01 -6.37
CA ASP A 190 4.20 7.18 -5.08
C ASP A 190 5.12 6.90 -3.90
N ASP A 191 5.88 5.82 -3.95
CA ASP A 191 6.83 5.45 -2.91
C ASP A 191 7.99 6.46 -2.79
N VAL A 192 8.53 6.92 -3.92
CA VAL A 192 9.52 7.99 -3.98
C VAL A 192 8.94 9.29 -3.46
N MET A 193 7.72 9.67 -3.85
CA MET A 193 7.06 10.89 -3.38
C MET A 193 6.88 10.87 -1.86
N MET A 194 6.37 9.77 -1.30
CA MET A 194 6.26 9.60 0.16
C MET A 194 7.63 9.61 0.83
N GLY A 195 8.65 9.02 0.19
CA GLY A 195 10.03 9.02 0.68
C GLY A 195 10.67 10.41 0.72
N ILE A 196 10.40 11.26 -0.27
CA ILE A 196 10.85 12.65 -0.29
C ILE A 196 10.20 13.41 0.87
N VAL A 197 8.88 13.33 1.01
CA VAL A 197 8.16 13.97 2.13
C VAL A 197 8.70 13.47 3.46
N ALA A 198 8.87 12.15 3.61
CA ALA A 198 9.41 11.52 4.82
C ALA A 198 10.83 12.02 5.13
N SER A 199 11.68 12.20 4.12
CA SER A 199 13.03 12.73 4.29
C SER A 199 13.02 14.21 4.71
N CYS A 200 12.15 15.03 4.12
CA CYS A 200 12.01 16.44 4.47
C CYS A 200 11.50 16.65 5.90
N THR A 201 10.59 15.79 6.37
CA THR A 201 9.98 15.88 7.71
C THR A 201 10.71 15.07 8.78
N ARG A 202 11.78 14.34 8.41
CA ARG A 202 12.51 13.40 9.27
C ARG A 202 11.62 12.30 9.85
N LEU A 203 10.57 11.92 9.11
CA LEU A 203 9.74 10.76 9.42
C LEU A 203 10.61 9.50 9.48
N GLN A 204 10.43 8.70 10.52
CA GLN A 204 11.23 7.49 10.70
C GLN A 204 10.85 6.44 9.66
N GLN A 205 11.83 5.95 8.91
CA GLN A 205 11.66 4.87 7.94
C GLN A 205 12.45 3.64 8.39
N LEU A 206 11.74 2.66 8.93
CA LEU A 206 12.30 1.45 9.53
C LEU A 206 12.39 0.34 8.48
N HIS A 207 13.59 -0.20 8.30
CA HIS A 207 13.82 -1.28 7.35
C HIS A 207 13.44 -2.63 7.95
N HIS A 208 12.66 -3.42 7.22
CA HIS A 208 12.39 -4.82 7.55
C HIS A 208 12.53 -5.68 6.30
N SER A 209 13.38 -6.70 6.36
CA SER A 209 13.76 -7.52 5.20
C SER A 209 12.64 -8.45 4.71
N GLY A 210 11.68 -8.78 5.58
CA GLY A 210 10.53 -9.63 5.24
C GLY A 210 9.49 -8.99 4.32
N PHE A 211 9.55 -7.68 4.07
CA PHE A 211 8.72 -7.01 3.07
C PHE A 211 9.40 -7.07 1.69
N ASP A 212 8.60 -7.11 0.62
CA ASP A 212 9.08 -7.23 -0.77
C ASP A 212 9.96 -8.47 -0.99
N LYS A 213 9.55 -9.61 -0.43
CA LYS A 213 10.27 -10.87 -0.56
C LYS A 213 9.76 -11.65 -1.78
N HIS A 214 10.68 -12.12 -2.62
CA HIS A 214 10.37 -12.97 -3.77
C HIS A 214 10.57 -14.46 -3.51
N ILE A 215 10.90 -14.83 -2.28
CA ILE A 215 11.03 -16.21 -1.80
C ILE A 215 10.01 -16.43 -0.68
N LEU A 216 9.51 -17.66 -0.54
CA LEU A 216 8.49 -18.03 0.45
C LEU A 216 9.08 -18.34 1.84
N GLU A 217 10.37 -18.07 2.04
CA GLU A 217 11.08 -18.21 3.32
C GLU A 217 11.20 -16.84 4.00
N ASP A 218 10.86 -16.79 5.30
CA ASP A 218 10.98 -15.61 6.17
C ASP A 218 10.37 -14.31 5.60
N PHE A 219 9.23 -14.43 4.92
CA PHE A 219 8.49 -13.29 4.39
C PHE A 219 7.39 -12.82 5.34
N VAL A 220 7.19 -11.51 5.38
CA VAL A 220 5.99 -10.83 5.90
C VAL A 220 5.03 -10.59 4.74
N VAL A 221 5.56 -10.05 3.64
CA VAL A 221 4.82 -9.88 2.39
C VAL A 221 5.66 -10.39 1.23
N TYR A 222 5.11 -11.36 0.53
CA TYR A 222 5.65 -11.87 -0.71
C TYR A 222 5.21 -10.95 -1.86
N HIS A 223 6.17 -10.55 -2.68
CA HIS A 223 5.95 -9.77 -3.89
C HIS A 223 7.10 -10.03 -4.87
N TYR A 224 6.77 -10.21 -6.15
CA TYR A 224 7.76 -10.42 -7.20
C TYR A 224 7.94 -9.14 -8.03
N GLN A 225 8.88 -8.29 -7.60
CA GLN A 225 9.04 -6.93 -8.16
C GLN A 225 9.31 -6.86 -9.67
N TYR A 226 9.85 -7.92 -10.28
CA TYR A 226 10.27 -7.90 -11.69
C TYR A 226 9.14 -8.21 -12.67
N THR A 227 8.15 -9.02 -12.24
CA THR A 227 6.99 -9.36 -13.05
C THR A 227 5.75 -9.52 -12.17
N ARG A 228 4.65 -8.89 -12.58
CA ARG A 228 3.37 -9.05 -11.90
C ARG A 228 2.86 -10.47 -12.10
N HIS A 229 2.89 -11.28 -11.05
CA HIS A 229 2.31 -12.62 -11.08
C HIS A 229 0.79 -12.53 -11.32
N SER A 230 0.26 -13.45 -12.11
CA SER A 230 -1.19 -13.59 -12.30
C SER A 230 -1.85 -14.11 -11.04
N ALA A 231 -3.15 -13.86 -10.89
CA ALA A 231 -3.93 -14.44 -9.78
C ALA A 231 -3.84 -15.98 -9.74
N GLN A 232 -3.66 -16.65 -10.88
CA GLN A 232 -3.44 -18.09 -10.95
C GLN A 232 -2.06 -18.51 -10.44
N GLN A 233 -1.00 -17.80 -10.82
CA GLN A 233 0.36 -18.05 -10.30
C GLN A 233 0.40 -17.85 -8.78
N LEU A 234 -0.25 -16.79 -8.28
CA LEU A 234 -0.36 -16.54 -6.84
C LEU A 234 -1.13 -17.64 -6.10
N ARG A 235 -2.18 -18.22 -6.71
CA ARG A 235 -2.86 -19.41 -6.15
C ARG A 235 -1.95 -20.62 -6.07
N GLN A 236 -1.16 -20.88 -7.12
CA GLN A 236 -0.21 -21.99 -7.12
C GLN A 236 0.87 -21.80 -6.05
N LEU A 237 1.43 -20.60 -5.94
CA LEU A 237 2.36 -20.24 -4.88
C LEU A 237 1.74 -20.41 -3.50
N TRP A 238 0.52 -19.90 -3.29
CA TRP A 238 -0.20 -20.07 -2.03
C TRP A 238 -0.38 -21.54 -1.65
N SER A 239 -0.72 -22.41 -2.62
CA SER A 239 -0.87 -23.85 -2.37
C SER A 239 0.44 -24.57 -2.03
N SER A 240 1.58 -23.95 -2.33
CA SER A 240 2.91 -24.49 -1.99
C SER A 240 3.40 -24.07 -0.61
N ILE A 241 2.76 -23.07 0.02
CA ILE A 241 3.10 -22.65 1.39
C ILE A 241 2.58 -23.73 2.36
N PRO A 242 3.45 -24.32 3.21
CA PRO A 242 3.03 -25.25 4.24
C PRO A 242 1.98 -24.62 5.16
N ALA A 243 0.97 -25.42 5.55
CA ALA A 243 -0.17 -24.96 6.34
C ALA A 243 0.22 -24.36 7.71
#